data_AF-A0A6G0I6Q6-F1
#
_entry.id   AF-A0A6G0I6Q6-F1
#
_cell.length_a   1.000
_cell.length_b   1.000
_cell.length_c   1.000
_cell.angle_alpha   90.00
_cell.angle_beta   90.00
_cell.angle_gamma   90.00
#
_symmetry.space_group_name_H-M   'P 1'
#
loop_
_entity.id
_entity.type
_entity.pdbx_description
1 polymer ?
#
loop_
_entity_poly.entity_id
_entity_poly.type
_entity_poly.pdbx_seq_one_letter_code
_entity_poly.pdbx_strand_id
1 'polypeptide(L)'
;MVLATQESLKSIARDFKSVKAAADTFVQWANDDLERRVEETSLEVESALPQKRGRKKKNRAGEMAHDEPIMDPERVFEISVHNRILDTALEAIHRRFMTRGTLFADLAWLDPRNFERIRTTTLPNNALEVLSRCLIRFDTSATVDNLQSELKCLAGQWNRLKASHLEHYVTRTVEDGAEGQEDQESSVVNLACAFCKNCPLCCYQILHRLNVFSDAYHLLGLAYKFLLTLSLTQVACERTFSTLKFIKSRLRSNLSAGKLEAFMLMATEKDILMALDTDSVIDKVAEKSELMRKLLL
;
A
#
# COMPACT_ATOMS: atom_id res chain seq x y z
N MET A 1 -4.71 0.87 16.40
CA MET A 1 -3.39 0.91 15.74
C MET A 1 -3.19 2.22 14.99
N VAL A 2 -4.05 2.56 14.00
CA VAL A 2 -3.87 3.78 13.18
C VAL A 2 -3.96 5.10 13.96
N LEU A 3 -4.80 5.19 15.00
CA LEU A 3 -4.91 6.37 15.88
C LEU A 3 -3.60 6.69 16.60
N ALA A 4 -2.99 5.68 17.24
CA ALA A 4 -1.70 5.84 17.93
C ALA A 4 -0.57 6.24 16.96
N THR A 5 -0.55 5.67 15.76
CA THR A 5 0.42 6.06 14.71
C THR A 5 0.22 7.51 14.28
N GLN A 6 -1.03 7.95 14.12
CA GLN A 6 -1.30 9.35 13.75
C GLN A 6 -0.94 10.32 14.88
N GLU A 7 -1.23 9.98 16.13
CA GLU A 7 -0.85 10.80 17.30
C GLU A 7 0.67 10.90 17.44
N SER A 8 1.38 9.78 17.27
CA SER A 8 2.84 9.76 17.25
C SER A 8 3.38 10.63 16.11
N LEU A 9 2.85 10.49 14.89
CA LEU A 9 3.25 11.34 13.76
C LEU A 9 2.95 12.82 14.01
N LYS A 10 1.80 13.16 14.62
CA LYS A 10 1.48 14.54 14.99
C LYS A 10 2.46 15.10 16.01
N SER A 11 2.92 14.29 16.97
CA SER A 11 3.89 14.73 17.96
C SER A 11 5.27 15.03 17.37
N ILE A 12 5.65 14.33 16.29
CA ILE A 12 6.95 14.48 15.61
C ILE A 12 6.84 15.43 14.40
N ALA A 13 5.63 15.80 13.97
CA ALA A 13 5.36 16.54 12.72
C ALA A 13 6.08 17.88 12.58
N ARG A 14 6.52 18.47 13.69
CA ARG A 14 7.20 19.77 13.74
C ARG A 14 8.62 19.66 14.28
N ASP A 15 9.14 18.45 14.44
CA ASP A 15 10.48 18.22 14.98
C ASP A 15 11.55 18.30 13.88
N PHE A 16 11.70 19.49 13.30
CA PHE A 16 12.73 19.74 12.30
C PHE A 16 14.14 19.61 12.88
N LYS A 17 14.33 19.95 14.17
CA LYS A 17 15.63 19.95 14.83
C LYS A 17 16.23 18.55 14.90
N SER A 18 15.45 17.56 15.32
CA SER A 18 15.94 16.17 15.38
C SER A 18 16.23 15.62 13.98
N VAL A 19 15.39 15.95 12.99
CA VAL A 19 15.62 15.54 11.60
C VAL A 19 16.90 16.17 11.05
N LYS A 20 17.14 17.45 11.33
CA LYS A 20 18.36 18.15 10.94
C LYS A 20 19.59 17.53 11.60
N ALA A 21 19.56 17.28 12.92
CA ALA A 21 20.68 16.66 13.61
C ALA A 21 21.02 15.27 13.06
N ALA A 22 20.01 14.47 12.71
CA ALA A 22 20.20 13.19 12.05
C ALA A 22 20.79 13.35 10.64
N ALA A 23 20.34 14.35 9.88
CA ALA A 23 20.91 14.66 8.56
C ALA A 23 22.37 15.12 8.65
N ASP A 24 22.71 15.98 9.61
CA ASP A 24 24.08 16.45 9.84
C ASP A 24 25.00 15.28 10.21
N THR A 25 24.51 14.34 11.05
CA THR A 25 25.23 13.11 11.39
C THR A 25 25.46 12.22 10.16
N PHE A 26 24.46 12.11 9.29
CA PHE A 26 24.58 11.36 8.04
C PHE A 26 25.58 12.01 7.07
N VAL A 27 25.56 13.34 6.92
CA VAL A 27 26.50 14.06 6.06
C VAL A 27 27.94 13.86 6.55
N GLN A 28 28.17 13.94 7.86
CA GLN A 28 29.48 13.65 8.46
C GLN A 28 29.93 12.22 8.13
N TRP A 29 29.07 11.23 8.40
CA TRP A 29 29.36 9.84 8.08
C TRP A 29 29.63 9.61 6.58
N ALA A 30 28.87 10.25 5.69
CA ALA A 30 29.00 10.09 4.25
C ALA A 30 30.32 10.68 3.73
N ASN A 31 30.70 11.88 4.19
CA ASN A 31 31.97 12.49 3.82
C ASN A 31 33.16 11.68 4.36
N ASP A 32 33.07 11.21 5.61
CA ASP A 32 34.05 10.30 6.21
C ASP A 32 34.24 8.99 5.41
N ASP A 33 33.15 8.40 4.90
CA ASP A 33 33.22 7.17 4.09
C ASP A 33 33.76 7.44 2.68
N LEU A 34 33.40 8.58 2.08
CA LEU A 34 33.93 9.01 0.77
C LEU A 34 35.44 9.25 0.82
N GLU A 35 35.94 9.94 1.86
CA GLU A 35 37.36 10.17 2.08
C GLU A 35 38.15 8.87 2.25
N ARG A 36 37.57 7.84 2.88
CA ARG A 36 38.22 6.54 3.08
C ARG A 36 38.26 5.68 1.82
N ARG A 37 37.27 5.79 0.94
CA ARG A 37 37.09 4.86 -0.19
C ARG A 37 37.63 5.37 -1.52
N VAL A 38 37.82 6.68 -1.69
CA VAL A 38 38.21 7.24 -2.98
C VAL A 38 39.33 8.26 -2.81
N GLU A 39 40.57 7.85 -3.06
CA GLU A 39 41.79 8.68 -2.91
C GLU A 39 41.86 9.87 -3.89
N GLU A 40 41.03 9.92 -4.95
CA GLU A 40 41.09 10.96 -6.00
C GLU A 40 39.70 11.42 -6.52
N THR A 41 38.76 11.79 -5.65
CA THR A 41 37.57 12.55 -6.10
C THR A 41 37.30 13.76 -5.24
N SER A 42 37.06 14.90 -5.91
CA SER A 42 36.59 16.15 -5.30
C SER A 42 35.09 16.13 -4.95
N LEU A 43 34.56 14.96 -4.60
CA LEU A 43 33.14 14.77 -4.31
C LEU A 43 32.91 14.93 -2.82
N GLU A 44 32.28 16.04 -2.43
CA GLU A 44 31.87 16.31 -1.06
C GLU A 44 30.34 16.45 -1.01
N VAL A 45 29.74 15.87 0.02
CA VAL A 45 28.33 16.12 0.34
C VAL A 45 28.24 17.45 1.06
N GLU A 46 27.50 18.39 0.46
CA GLU A 46 27.27 19.72 1.04
C GLU A 46 26.63 19.63 2.43
N SER A 47 27.23 20.31 3.41
CA SER A 47 26.79 20.32 4.81
C SER A 47 25.81 21.44 5.15
N ALA A 48 25.53 22.35 4.22
CA ALA A 48 24.67 23.50 4.45
C ALA A 48 23.69 23.71 3.30
N LEU A 49 22.49 24.21 3.64
CA LEU A 49 21.49 24.57 2.65
C LEU A 49 21.91 25.82 1.85
N PRO A 50 21.57 25.89 0.55
CA PRO A 50 21.99 26.99 -0.31
C PRO A 50 21.37 28.33 0.11
N GLN A 51 22.21 29.33 0.36
CA GLN A 51 21.78 30.69 0.70
C GLN A 51 21.30 31.44 -0.55
N LYS A 52 20.00 31.76 -0.60
CA LYS A 52 19.43 32.61 -1.64
C LYS A 52 19.44 34.07 -1.22
N ARG A 53 20.04 34.94 -2.04
CA ARG A 53 20.07 36.40 -1.78
C ARG A 53 18.70 37.01 -2.01
N GLY A 54 18.12 37.60 -0.95
CA GLY A 54 16.84 38.29 -1.01
C GLY A 54 17.02 39.75 -1.42
N ARG A 55 16.24 40.22 -2.41
CA ARG A 55 16.23 41.62 -2.81
C ARG A 55 15.35 42.42 -1.84
N LYS A 56 15.94 43.25 -0.99
CA LYS A 56 15.18 44.22 -0.17
C LYS A 56 14.81 45.45 -1.01
N LYS A 57 13.53 45.81 -1.01
CA LYS A 57 13.05 47.08 -1.58
C LYS A 57 13.06 48.12 -0.46
N LYS A 58 13.55 49.33 -0.73
CA LYS A 58 13.48 50.44 0.23
C LYS A 58 12.02 50.90 0.33
N ASN A 59 11.47 50.94 1.55
CA ASN A 59 10.16 51.53 1.82
C ASN A 59 10.27 53.06 1.86
N ARG A 60 9.23 53.75 1.39
CA ARG A 60 9.09 55.20 1.51
C ARG A 60 8.39 55.57 2.81
N ALA A 61 8.64 56.78 3.31
CA ALA A 61 7.97 57.30 4.50
C ALA A 61 6.44 57.33 4.27
N GLY A 62 5.68 56.71 5.17
CA GLY A 62 4.22 56.60 5.10
C GLY A 62 3.68 55.31 4.49
N GLU A 63 4.54 54.43 3.94
CA GLU A 63 4.12 53.09 3.49
C GLU A 63 4.05 52.10 4.66
N MET A 64 2.99 51.28 4.72
CA MET A 64 2.93 50.17 5.67
C MET A 64 3.97 49.11 5.30
N ALA A 65 4.69 48.59 6.29
CA ALA A 65 5.66 47.52 6.07
C ALA A 65 4.96 46.27 5.51
N HIS A 66 5.53 45.69 4.46
CA HIS A 66 5.12 44.37 3.96
C HIS A 66 5.84 43.28 4.74
N ASP A 67 5.24 42.08 4.77
CA ASP A 67 5.90 40.90 5.34
C ASP A 67 7.24 40.64 4.65
N GLU A 68 8.34 40.73 5.41
CA GLU A 68 9.67 40.41 4.88
C GLU A 68 9.79 38.89 4.67
N PRO A 69 10.34 38.44 3.53
CA PRO A 69 10.60 37.02 3.32
C PRO A 69 11.62 36.52 4.35
N ILE A 70 11.36 35.33 4.88
CA ILE A 70 12.31 34.63 5.75
C ILE A 70 13.58 34.38 4.96
N MET A 71 14.70 34.92 5.44
CA MET A 71 15.99 34.85 4.75
C MET A 71 16.84 33.66 5.20
N ASP A 72 16.56 33.10 6.37
CA ASP A 72 17.27 31.95 6.92
C ASP A 72 16.93 30.67 6.12
N PRO A 73 17.91 30.03 5.44
CA PRO A 73 17.66 28.86 4.61
C PRO A 73 17.03 27.69 5.36
N GLU A 74 17.43 27.49 6.62
CA GLU A 74 16.94 26.41 7.47
C GLU A 74 15.46 26.60 7.79
N ARG A 75 15.09 27.80 8.23
CA ARG A 75 13.69 28.13 8.51
C ARG A 75 12.81 28.14 7.25
N VAL A 76 13.37 28.53 6.10
CA VAL A 76 12.66 28.41 4.81
C VAL A 76 12.40 26.95 4.47
N PHE A 77 13.40 26.08 4.62
CA PHE A 77 13.25 24.65 4.36
C PHE A 77 12.28 23.98 5.34
N GLU A 78 12.38 24.32 6.63
CA GLU A 78 11.47 23.87 7.68
C GLU A 78 10.01 24.14 7.30
N ILE A 79 9.70 25.38 6.91
CA ILE A 79 8.33 25.81 6.62
C ILE A 79 7.85 25.30 5.25
N SER A 80 8.65 25.47 4.20
CA SER A 80 8.21 25.21 2.82
C SER A 80 8.26 23.74 2.42
N VAL A 81 9.18 22.96 3.01
CA VAL A 81 9.42 21.56 2.65
C VAL A 81 9.03 20.64 3.79
N HIS A 82 9.73 20.68 4.91
CA HIS A 82 9.56 19.71 6.00
C HIS A 82 8.12 19.69 6.52
N ASN A 83 7.62 20.85 6.94
CA ASN A 83 6.26 21.00 7.44
C ASN A 83 5.22 20.61 6.38
N ARG A 84 5.41 21.04 5.13
CA ARG A 84 4.48 20.73 4.04
C ARG A 84 4.40 19.24 3.74
N ILE A 85 5.54 18.54 3.75
CA ILE A 85 5.59 17.08 3.54
C ILE A 85 4.86 16.37 4.68
N LEU A 86 5.18 16.71 5.93
CA LEU A 86 4.57 16.07 7.09
C LEU A 86 3.07 16.37 7.20
N ASP A 87 2.65 17.59 6.92
CA ASP A 87 1.23 17.95 6.86
C ASP A 87 0.50 17.19 5.74
N THR A 88 1.13 17.06 4.56
CA THR A 88 0.56 16.30 3.44
C THR A 88 0.43 14.82 3.79
N ALA A 89 1.46 14.23 4.40
CA ALA A 89 1.46 12.83 4.83
C ALA A 89 0.41 12.59 5.92
N LEU A 90 0.33 13.47 6.92
CA LEU A 90 -0.67 13.41 7.99
C LEU A 90 -2.08 13.51 7.45
N GLU A 91 -2.34 14.47 6.56
CA GLU A 91 -3.65 14.67 5.96
C GLU A 91 -4.03 13.48 5.06
N ALA A 92 -3.08 12.92 4.31
CA ALA A 92 -3.31 11.71 3.51
C ALA A 92 -3.70 10.51 4.39
N ILE A 93 -2.98 10.28 5.49
CA ILE A 93 -3.31 9.22 6.47
C ILE A 93 -4.68 9.49 7.11
N HIS A 94 -4.94 10.74 7.49
CA HIS A 94 -6.20 11.14 8.11
C HIS A 94 -7.39 10.90 7.17
N ARG A 95 -7.32 11.38 5.91
CA ARG A 95 -8.37 11.15 4.90
C ARG A 95 -8.57 9.67 4.59
N ARG A 96 -7.48 8.90 4.54
CA ARG A 96 -7.55 7.47 4.19
C ARG A 96 -8.18 6.64 5.31
N PHE A 97 -7.79 6.90 6.56
CA PHE A 97 -8.14 6.00 7.67
C PHE A 97 -9.10 6.59 8.71
N MET A 98 -9.07 7.89 8.98
CA MET A 98 -9.92 8.47 10.04
C MET A 98 -11.33 8.77 9.55
N THR A 99 -11.50 9.18 8.29
CA THR A 99 -12.82 9.42 7.70
C THR A 99 -13.75 8.21 7.81
N ARG A 100 -13.21 6.99 7.87
CA ARG A 100 -13.96 5.73 8.08
C ARG A 100 -13.38 4.89 9.22
N GLY A 101 -12.84 5.54 10.26
CA GLY A 101 -12.16 4.88 11.37
C GLY A 101 -12.98 3.80 12.07
N THR A 102 -14.30 4.00 12.16
CA THR A 102 -15.24 3.04 12.76
C THR A 102 -15.35 1.73 11.98
N LEU A 103 -15.37 1.79 10.64
CA LEU A 103 -15.34 0.59 9.79
C LEU A 103 -14.02 -0.17 9.98
N PHE A 104 -12.89 0.53 10.08
CA PHE A 104 -11.60 -0.14 10.31
C PHE A 104 -11.50 -0.77 11.70
N ALA A 105 -12.14 -0.18 12.70
CA ALA A 105 -12.27 -0.79 14.01
C ALA A 105 -13.10 -2.08 13.96
N ASP A 106 -14.21 -2.08 13.22
CA ASP A 106 -15.02 -3.28 12.98
C ASP A 106 -14.24 -4.38 12.26
N LEU A 107 -13.54 -4.02 11.18
CA LEU A 107 -12.73 -4.96 10.40
C LEU A 107 -11.52 -5.51 11.17
N ALA A 108 -10.98 -4.76 12.13
CA ALA A 108 -9.88 -5.23 12.98
C ALA A 108 -10.29 -6.43 13.84
N TRP A 109 -11.57 -6.60 14.17
CA TRP A 109 -12.06 -7.77 14.89
C TRP A 109 -12.03 -9.05 14.06
N LEU A 110 -12.01 -8.94 12.73
CA LEU A 110 -11.81 -10.07 11.82
C LEU A 110 -10.33 -10.48 11.69
N ASP A 111 -9.42 -9.80 12.38
CA ASP A 111 -8.02 -10.25 12.44
C ASP A 111 -7.88 -11.44 13.42
N PRO A 112 -7.33 -12.58 12.97
CA PRO A 112 -7.23 -13.78 13.81
C PRO A 112 -6.37 -13.57 15.06
N ARG A 113 -5.45 -12.59 15.01
CA ARG A 113 -4.63 -12.19 16.16
C ARG A 113 -5.46 -11.65 17.33
N ASN A 114 -6.67 -11.16 17.05
CA ASN A 114 -7.58 -10.64 18.07
C ASN A 114 -8.53 -11.72 18.62
N PHE A 115 -8.57 -12.93 18.05
CA PHE A 115 -9.53 -13.97 18.47
C PHE A 115 -9.31 -14.44 19.91
N GLU A 116 -8.06 -14.45 20.40
CA GLU A 116 -7.79 -14.76 21.80
C GLU A 116 -8.43 -13.72 22.73
N ARG A 117 -8.40 -12.43 22.33
CA ARG A 117 -9.05 -11.35 23.09
C ARG A 117 -10.56 -11.47 23.06
N ILE A 118 -11.13 -11.91 21.94
CA ILE A 118 -12.58 -12.14 21.79
C ILE A 118 -13.05 -13.30 22.68
N ARG A 119 -12.21 -14.32 22.89
CA ARG A 119 -12.50 -15.43 23.82
C ARG A 119 -12.54 -14.97 25.27
N THR A 120 -11.65 -14.07 25.67
CA THR A 120 -11.50 -13.65 27.07
C THR A 120 -12.37 -12.46 27.46
N THR A 121 -12.72 -11.60 26.50
CA THR A 121 -13.43 -10.34 26.74
C THR A 121 -14.72 -10.31 25.94
N THR A 122 -15.81 -9.86 26.56
CA THR A 122 -17.08 -9.65 25.86
C THR A 122 -16.91 -8.57 24.78
N LEU A 123 -17.29 -8.89 23.55
CA LEU A 123 -17.35 -7.91 22.46
C LEU A 123 -18.28 -6.75 22.88
N PRO A 124 -17.88 -5.49 22.64
CA PRO A 124 -18.76 -4.34 22.84
C PRO A 124 -20.03 -4.46 22.00
N ASN A 125 -21.17 -4.00 22.53
CA ASN A 125 -22.44 -4.04 21.80
C ASN A 125 -22.38 -3.30 20.46
N ASN A 126 -21.56 -2.24 20.37
CA ASN A 126 -21.39 -1.44 19.15
C ASN A 126 -20.39 -2.05 18.15
N ALA A 127 -19.80 -3.22 18.44
CA ALA A 127 -18.85 -3.85 17.52
C ALA A 127 -19.57 -4.41 16.29
N LEU A 128 -18.98 -4.24 15.10
CA LEU A 128 -19.50 -4.71 13.80
C LEU A 128 -20.75 -3.96 13.31
N GLU A 129 -21.10 -2.82 13.90
CA GLU A 129 -22.29 -2.06 13.55
C GLU A 129 -22.19 -1.44 12.13
N VAL A 130 -21.03 -0.88 11.79
CA VAL A 130 -20.80 -0.29 10.47
C VAL A 130 -20.64 -1.39 9.43
N LEU A 131 -19.97 -2.48 9.79
CA LEU A 131 -19.83 -3.65 8.94
C LEU A 131 -21.20 -4.27 8.62
N SER A 132 -22.06 -4.48 9.61
CA SER A 132 -23.43 -4.97 9.44
C SER A 132 -24.21 -4.08 8.46
N ARG A 133 -24.15 -2.75 8.62
CA ARG A 133 -24.79 -1.81 7.67
C ARG A 133 -24.30 -1.97 6.23
N CYS A 134 -23.02 -2.30 6.03
CA CYS A 134 -22.48 -2.56 4.70
C CYS A 134 -22.94 -3.91 4.14
N LEU A 135 -23.04 -4.95 4.99
CA LEU A 135 -23.38 -6.31 4.60
C LEU A 135 -24.89 -6.53 4.39
N ILE A 136 -25.75 -5.79 5.08
CA ILE A 136 -27.23 -5.84 4.92
C ILE A 136 -27.67 -5.64 3.45
N ARG A 137 -26.86 -4.92 2.66
CA ARG A 137 -27.11 -4.71 1.22
C ARG A 137 -27.01 -5.99 0.39
N PHE A 138 -26.29 -6.99 0.89
CA PHE A 138 -26.06 -8.26 0.22
C PHE A 138 -26.87 -9.39 0.87
N ASP A 139 -27.01 -9.36 2.19
CA ASP A 139 -27.77 -10.34 2.96
C ASP A 139 -28.51 -9.65 4.12
N THR A 140 -29.85 -9.75 4.13
CA THR A 140 -30.69 -9.12 5.15
C THR A 140 -30.53 -9.73 6.54
N SER A 141 -29.99 -10.95 6.64
CA SER A 141 -29.71 -11.62 7.90
C SER A 141 -28.41 -11.17 8.57
N ALA A 142 -27.61 -10.31 7.91
CA ALA A 142 -26.34 -9.76 8.40
C ALA A 142 -26.52 -8.69 9.50
N THR A 143 -27.33 -8.98 10.52
CA THR A 143 -27.50 -8.13 11.71
C THR A 143 -26.27 -8.17 12.61
N VAL A 144 -26.13 -7.17 13.48
CA VAL A 144 -25.01 -7.07 14.43
C VAL A 144 -24.95 -8.31 15.33
N ASP A 145 -26.09 -8.74 15.87
CA ASP A 145 -26.15 -9.90 16.78
C ASP A 145 -25.72 -11.20 16.09
N ASN A 146 -26.19 -11.42 14.87
CA ASN A 146 -25.84 -12.62 14.09
C ASN A 146 -24.34 -12.64 13.78
N LEU A 147 -23.79 -11.53 13.28
CA LEU A 147 -22.35 -11.40 13.02
C LEU A 147 -21.50 -11.59 14.28
N GLN A 148 -21.90 -11.00 15.40
CA GLN A 148 -21.19 -11.15 16.67
C GLN A 148 -21.27 -12.59 17.20
N SER A 149 -22.40 -13.27 17.05
CA SER A 149 -22.58 -14.65 17.49
C SER A 149 -21.70 -15.62 16.68
N GLU A 150 -21.68 -15.47 15.35
CA GLU A 150 -20.79 -16.23 14.47
C GLU A 150 -19.33 -15.95 14.80
N LEU A 151 -18.95 -14.68 15.01
CA LEU A 151 -17.56 -14.31 15.32
C LEU A 151 -17.08 -14.92 16.63
N LYS A 152 -17.91 -14.89 17.67
CA LYS A 152 -17.61 -15.53 18.97
C LYS A 152 -17.43 -17.04 18.82
N CYS A 153 -18.32 -17.68 18.06
CA CYS A 153 -18.25 -19.11 17.82
C CYS A 153 -16.98 -19.48 17.02
N LEU A 154 -16.66 -18.72 15.97
CA LEU A 154 -15.44 -18.89 15.17
C LEU A 154 -14.19 -18.70 16.03
N ALA A 155 -14.11 -17.63 16.82
CA ALA A 155 -12.98 -17.34 17.70
C ALA A 155 -12.77 -18.46 18.73
N GLY A 156 -13.85 -19.04 19.27
CA GLY A 156 -13.80 -20.18 20.18
C GLY A 156 -13.27 -21.46 19.51
N GLN A 157 -13.61 -21.70 18.25
CA GLN A 157 -13.23 -22.90 17.50
C GLN A 157 -11.94 -22.74 16.69
N TRP A 158 -11.39 -21.53 16.60
CA TRP A 158 -10.28 -21.19 15.71
C TRP A 158 -9.05 -22.08 15.88
N ASN A 159 -8.66 -22.39 17.13
CA ASN A 159 -7.49 -23.23 17.40
C ASN A 159 -7.63 -24.64 16.80
N ARG A 160 -8.87 -25.17 16.71
CA ARG A 160 -9.15 -26.46 16.07
C ARG A 160 -9.18 -26.33 14.55
N LEU A 161 -9.82 -25.28 14.04
CA LEU A 161 -9.93 -25.02 12.60
C LEU A 161 -8.57 -24.75 11.96
N LYS A 162 -7.68 -24.04 12.66
CA LYS A 162 -6.30 -23.75 12.25
C LYS A 162 -5.43 -25.01 12.12
N ALA A 163 -5.78 -26.09 12.81
CA ALA A 163 -5.06 -27.36 12.71
C ALA A 163 -5.34 -28.08 11.37
N SER A 164 -6.44 -27.76 10.69
CA SER A 164 -6.74 -28.31 9.37
C SER A 164 -5.69 -27.88 8.32
N HIS A 165 -5.36 -28.79 7.41
CA HIS A 165 -4.42 -28.52 6.33
C HIS A 165 -5.12 -27.65 5.27
N LEU A 166 -4.55 -26.46 5.03
CA LEU A 166 -4.96 -25.56 3.96
C LEU A 166 -4.18 -25.90 2.70
N GLU A 167 -4.88 -26.06 1.58
CA GLU A 167 -4.25 -26.09 0.26
C GLU A 167 -3.71 -24.70 -0.08
N HIS A 168 -2.58 -24.67 -0.79
CA HIS A 168 -1.87 -23.45 -1.14
C HIS A 168 -2.75 -22.55 -2.01
N TYR A 169 -2.89 -21.28 -1.64
CA TYR A 169 -3.35 -20.26 -2.58
C TYR A 169 -2.15 -19.42 -3.01
N VAL A 170 -2.08 -19.21 -4.31
CA VAL A 170 -1.03 -18.45 -4.97
C VAL A 170 -1.32 -16.95 -4.83
N THR A 171 -0.46 -16.24 -4.10
CA THR A 171 -0.43 -14.77 -4.15
C THR A 171 0.69 -14.34 -5.09
N ARG A 172 0.39 -13.55 -6.12
CA ARG A 172 1.41 -12.98 -7.00
C ARG A 172 2.30 -12.04 -6.18
N THR A 173 3.60 -12.31 -6.15
CA THR A 173 4.62 -11.41 -5.61
C THR A 173 5.73 -11.24 -6.61
N VAL A 174 6.43 -10.11 -6.56
CA VAL A 174 7.62 -9.87 -7.38
C VAL A 174 8.78 -9.96 -6.41
N GLU A 175 9.72 -10.87 -6.67
CA GLU A 175 11.02 -10.84 -5.99
C GLU A 175 11.91 -9.86 -6.73
N ASP A 176 12.45 -8.88 -6.01
CA ASP A 176 13.51 -8.03 -6.52
C ASP A 176 14.77 -8.90 -6.65
N GLY A 177 15.29 -9.02 -7.87
CA GLY A 177 16.57 -9.70 -8.12
C GLY A 177 17.69 -9.02 -7.33
N ALA A 178 18.68 -9.79 -6.89
CA ALA A 178 19.82 -9.29 -6.12
C ALA A 178 20.45 -8.07 -6.81
N GLU A 179 20.65 -6.99 -6.04
CA GLU A 179 21.25 -5.74 -6.51
C GLU A 179 22.63 -6.05 -7.17
N GLY A 180 22.75 -5.81 -8.47
CA GLY A 180 24.05 -5.86 -9.16
C GLY A 180 24.11 -6.28 -10.62
N GLN A 181 23.02 -6.71 -11.28
CA GLN A 181 23.03 -7.03 -12.72
C GLN A 181 21.78 -6.51 -13.42
N GLU A 182 21.95 -5.63 -14.40
CA GLU A 182 20.90 -4.84 -15.05
C GLU A 182 19.92 -5.65 -15.94
N ASP A 183 20.11 -6.96 -16.10
CA ASP A 183 19.42 -7.77 -17.12
C ASP A 183 18.67 -9.02 -16.60
N GLN A 184 18.47 -9.20 -15.29
CA GLN A 184 17.62 -10.30 -14.81
C GLN A 184 16.15 -9.86 -14.71
N GLU A 185 15.29 -10.44 -15.55
CA GLU A 185 13.84 -10.34 -15.44
C GLU A 185 13.40 -10.76 -14.02
N SER A 186 12.84 -9.83 -13.25
CA SER A 186 12.15 -10.16 -12.00
C SER A 186 10.99 -11.11 -12.34
N SER A 187 11.13 -12.38 -11.97
CA SER A 187 10.06 -13.36 -12.16
C SER A 187 8.89 -13.03 -11.23
N VAL A 188 7.68 -13.08 -11.75
CA VAL A 188 6.47 -13.03 -10.91
C VAL A 188 6.42 -14.35 -10.16
N VAL A 189 6.87 -14.34 -8.91
CA VAL A 189 6.88 -15.54 -8.08
C VAL A 189 5.54 -15.63 -7.35
N ASN A 190 4.91 -16.78 -7.51
CA ASN A 190 3.72 -17.17 -6.78
C ASN A 190 4.10 -17.47 -5.33
N LEU A 191 4.10 -16.46 -4.46
CA LEU A 191 4.30 -16.68 -3.04
C LEU A 191 2.99 -17.19 -2.45
N ALA A 192 2.91 -18.50 -2.29
CA ALA A 192 1.91 -19.09 -1.42
C ALA A 192 2.08 -18.49 -0.03
N CYS A 193 0.99 -18.13 0.65
CA CYS A 193 1.04 -17.90 2.09
C CYS A 193 1.39 -19.25 2.75
N ALA A 194 2.69 -19.52 2.84
CA ALA A 194 3.21 -20.78 3.33
C ALA A 194 3.11 -20.80 4.85
N PHE A 195 1.91 -21.02 5.40
CA PHE A 195 1.68 -21.37 6.82
C PHE A 195 1.58 -20.25 7.85
N CYS A 196 1.31 -18.97 7.52
CA CYS A 196 1.20 -17.97 8.59
C CYS A 196 -0.01 -18.24 9.52
N LYS A 197 -1.08 -18.87 9.01
CA LYS A 197 -2.27 -19.34 9.74
C LYS A 197 -2.92 -18.33 10.71
N ASN A 198 -2.57 -17.04 10.61
CA ASN A 198 -2.98 -15.95 11.50
C ASN A 198 -3.30 -14.68 10.70
N CYS A 199 -3.50 -14.78 9.38
CA CYS A 199 -3.91 -13.65 8.55
C CYS A 199 -5.39 -13.78 8.14
N PRO A 200 -6.05 -12.65 7.83
CA PRO A 200 -7.44 -12.66 7.35
C PRO A 200 -7.67 -13.51 6.09
N LEU A 201 -6.66 -13.64 5.22
CA LEU A 201 -6.74 -14.46 4.01
C LEU A 201 -6.83 -15.96 4.33
N CYS A 202 -5.99 -16.46 5.26
CA CYS A 202 -6.08 -17.84 5.73
C CYS A 202 -7.43 -18.11 6.40
N CYS A 203 -7.98 -17.15 7.16
CA CYS A 203 -9.33 -17.28 7.70
C CYS A 203 -10.39 -17.42 6.62
N TYR A 204 -10.33 -16.55 5.60
CA TYR A 204 -11.27 -16.62 4.48
C TYR A 204 -11.22 -17.98 3.77
N GLN A 205 -10.03 -18.55 3.54
CA GLN A 205 -9.90 -19.85 2.90
C GLN A 205 -10.52 -20.98 3.71
N ILE A 206 -10.32 -20.99 5.04
CA ILE A 206 -10.97 -21.95 5.93
C ILE A 206 -12.49 -21.78 5.89
N LEU A 207 -12.97 -20.54 5.98
CA LEU A 207 -14.40 -20.25 5.93
C LEU A 207 -15.03 -20.62 4.59
N HIS A 208 -14.35 -20.34 3.48
CA HIS A 208 -14.79 -20.73 2.14
C HIS A 208 -14.92 -22.25 2.03
N ARG A 209 -13.94 -23.00 2.54
CA ARG A 209 -14.00 -24.46 2.57
C ARG A 209 -15.17 -24.94 3.43
N LEU A 210 -15.33 -24.39 4.63
CA LEU A 210 -16.45 -24.76 5.50
C LEU A 210 -17.78 -24.51 4.79
N ASN A 211 -17.98 -23.34 4.18
CA ASN A 211 -19.20 -22.97 3.46
C ASN A 211 -19.54 -23.94 2.31
N VAL A 212 -18.51 -24.49 1.63
CA VAL A 212 -18.71 -25.53 0.59
C VAL A 212 -19.23 -26.85 1.17
N PHE A 213 -18.82 -27.22 2.39
CA PHE A 213 -19.23 -28.49 3.03
C PHE A 213 -20.45 -28.36 3.96
N SER A 214 -20.69 -27.18 4.52
CA SER A 214 -21.75 -26.84 5.45
C SER A 214 -21.93 -25.32 5.40
N ASP A 215 -23.16 -24.80 5.30
CA ASP A 215 -23.46 -23.34 5.29
C ASP A 215 -23.20 -22.66 6.65
N ALA A 216 -22.20 -23.16 7.39
CA ALA A 216 -21.71 -22.62 8.63
C ALA A 216 -20.88 -21.36 8.36
N TYR A 217 -21.12 -20.32 9.17
CA TYR A 217 -20.40 -19.05 9.12
C TYR A 217 -20.56 -18.28 7.80
N HIS A 218 -21.73 -18.35 7.17
CA HIS A 218 -22.03 -17.66 5.91
C HIS A 218 -21.80 -16.15 6.00
N LEU A 219 -22.28 -15.53 7.09
CA LEU A 219 -22.19 -14.08 7.29
C LEU A 219 -20.74 -13.63 7.48
N LEU A 220 -19.95 -14.40 8.23
CA LEU A 220 -18.51 -14.16 8.31
C LEU A 220 -17.82 -14.39 6.97
N GLY A 221 -18.17 -15.44 6.22
CA GLY A 221 -17.63 -15.65 4.87
C GLY A 221 -17.84 -14.44 3.97
N LEU A 222 -19.04 -13.85 4.01
CA LEU A 222 -19.37 -12.61 3.32
C LEU A 222 -18.57 -11.40 3.86
N ALA A 223 -18.44 -11.27 5.18
CA ALA A 223 -17.64 -10.22 5.82
C ALA A 223 -16.16 -10.27 5.42
N TYR A 224 -15.56 -11.46 5.36
CA TYR A 224 -14.18 -11.65 4.91
C TYR A 224 -14.04 -11.38 3.42
N LYS A 225 -15.01 -11.77 2.59
CA LYS A 225 -15.03 -11.39 1.17
C LYS A 225 -15.08 -9.87 0.99
N PHE A 226 -15.89 -9.19 1.79
CA PHE A 226 -15.93 -7.73 1.82
C PHE A 226 -14.60 -7.14 2.27
N LEU A 227 -13.98 -7.66 3.33
CA LEU A 227 -12.66 -7.23 3.79
C LEU A 227 -11.58 -7.37 2.70
N LEU A 228 -11.54 -8.52 2.00
CA LEU A 228 -10.52 -8.80 0.98
C LEU A 228 -10.71 -8.00 -0.31
N THR A 229 -11.91 -7.51 -0.59
CA THR A 229 -12.18 -6.62 -1.73
C THR A 229 -11.87 -5.15 -1.42
N LEU A 230 -11.77 -4.78 -0.14
CA LEU A 230 -11.36 -3.45 0.26
C LEU A 230 -9.85 -3.26 0.13
N SER A 231 -9.45 -2.19 -0.55
CA SER A 231 -8.05 -1.81 -0.78
C SER A 231 -7.40 -1.14 0.44
N LEU A 232 -7.40 -1.83 1.60
CA LEU A 232 -6.99 -1.26 2.90
C LEU A 232 -5.48 -1.28 3.14
N THR A 233 -4.80 -2.34 2.69
CA THR A 233 -3.36 -2.53 2.82
C THR A 233 -2.77 -2.78 1.43
N GLN A 234 -2.76 -1.75 0.60
CA GLN A 234 -2.28 -1.82 -0.78
C GLN A 234 -0.75 -1.89 -0.89
N VAL A 235 -0.14 -2.94 -0.35
CA VAL A 235 1.22 -3.30 -0.80
C VAL A 235 1.14 -3.88 -2.22
N ALA A 236 0.05 -4.59 -2.56
CA ALA A 236 -0.15 -5.18 -3.89
C ALA A 236 -0.26 -4.11 -5.00
N CYS A 237 -0.98 -3.01 -4.77
CA CYS A 237 -1.08 -1.95 -5.78
C CYS A 237 0.23 -1.18 -5.93
N GLU A 238 0.99 -0.97 -4.84
CA GLU A 238 2.34 -0.39 -4.92
C GLU A 238 3.30 -1.29 -5.73
N ARG A 239 3.16 -2.61 -5.62
CA ARG A 239 3.88 -3.58 -6.49
C ARG A 239 3.44 -3.51 -7.96
N THR A 240 2.18 -3.19 -8.27
CA THR A 240 1.80 -2.89 -9.68
C THR A 240 2.35 -1.55 -10.18
N PHE A 241 2.76 -0.64 -9.28
CA PHE A 241 3.53 0.54 -9.68
C PHE A 241 5.01 0.21 -9.91
N SER A 242 5.59 -0.80 -9.27
CA SER A 242 6.95 -1.24 -9.61
C SER A 242 7.00 -1.84 -11.02
N THR A 243 5.92 -2.49 -11.48
CA THR A 243 5.84 -2.98 -12.86
C THR A 243 5.81 -1.86 -13.91
N LEU A 244 5.43 -0.63 -13.53
CA LEU A 244 5.55 0.54 -14.42
C LEU A 244 7.00 0.86 -14.77
N LYS A 245 7.97 0.52 -13.92
CA LYS A 245 9.40 0.70 -14.24
C LYS A 245 9.78 -0.10 -15.50
N PHE A 246 9.15 -1.24 -15.72
CA PHE A 246 9.38 -2.07 -16.91
C PHE A 246 8.56 -1.60 -18.12
N ILE A 247 7.34 -1.13 -17.91
CA ILE A 247 6.49 -0.61 -18.99
C ILE A 247 7.03 0.72 -19.53
N LYS A 248 7.41 1.63 -18.63
CA LYS A 248 8.05 2.92 -18.91
C LYS A 248 9.55 2.82 -18.70
N SER A 249 10.23 2.31 -19.70
CA SER A 249 11.70 2.41 -19.78
C SER A 249 12.14 3.78 -20.30
N ARG A 250 13.44 4.10 -20.20
CA ARG A 250 14.04 5.31 -20.78
C ARG A 250 13.70 5.48 -22.27
N LEU A 251 13.62 4.37 -23.00
CA LEU A 251 13.28 4.32 -24.42
C LEU A 251 11.77 4.40 -24.69
N ARG A 252 10.92 4.12 -23.70
CA ARG A 252 9.44 4.13 -23.78
C ARG A 252 8.83 5.15 -22.81
N SER A 253 9.38 6.36 -22.79
CA SER A 253 8.98 7.43 -21.86
C SER A 253 7.69 8.15 -22.26
N ASN A 254 7.40 8.24 -23.57
CA ASN A 254 6.22 8.92 -24.12
C ASN A 254 5.14 7.93 -24.58
N LEU A 255 4.48 7.29 -23.62
CA LEU A 255 3.32 6.45 -23.88
C LEU A 255 2.01 7.20 -23.59
N SER A 256 1.01 7.07 -24.47
CA SER A 256 -0.32 7.64 -24.21
C SER A 256 -1.00 6.93 -23.04
N ALA A 257 -1.87 7.64 -22.31
CA ALA A 257 -2.55 7.12 -21.12
C ALA A 257 -3.29 5.79 -21.38
N GLY A 258 -4.04 5.71 -22.48
CA GLY A 258 -4.77 4.49 -22.84
C GLY A 258 -3.87 3.29 -23.17
N LYS A 259 -2.71 3.53 -23.79
CA LYS A 259 -1.72 2.45 -24.03
C LYS A 259 -1.08 2.01 -22.71
N LEU A 260 -0.79 2.95 -21.82
CA LEU A 260 -0.18 2.66 -20.52
C LEU A 260 -1.09 1.78 -19.68
N GLU A 261 -2.38 2.13 -19.60
CA GLU A 261 -3.40 1.33 -18.91
C GLU A 261 -3.50 -0.08 -19.48
N ALA A 262 -3.54 -0.22 -20.81
CA ALA A 262 -3.56 -1.53 -21.47
C ALA A 262 -2.31 -2.37 -21.14
N PHE A 263 -1.11 -1.79 -21.16
CA PHE A 263 0.11 -2.51 -20.77
C PHE A 263 0.16 -2.87 -19.29
N MET A 264 -0.39 -2.01 -18.42
CA MET A 264 -0.51 -2.34 -17.00
C MET A 264 -1.42 -3.56 -16.81
N LEU A 265 -2.58 -3.60 -17.48
CA LEU A 265 -3.49 -4.74 -17.42
C LEU A 265 -2.86 -6.03 -17.96
N MET A 266 -2.14 -5.94 -19.08
CA MET A 266 -1.41 -7.08 -19.64
C MET A 266 -0.29 -7.56 -18.69
N ALA A 267 0.42 -6.65 -18.03
CA ALA A 267 1.44 -7.01 -17.06
C ALA A 267 0.84 -7.65 -15.80
N THR A 268 -0.30 -7.16 -15.32
CA THR A 268 -0.98 -7.75 -14.15
C THR A 268 -1.50 -9.15 -14.43
N GLU A 269 -2.00 -9.41 -15.65
CA GLU A 269 -2.57 -10.71 -16.05
C GLU A 269 -1.65 -11.51 -16.98
N LYS A 270 -0.32 -11.38 -16.79
CA LYS A 270 0.68 -12.08 -17.59
C LYS A 270 0.44 -13.58 -17.66
N ASP A 271 0.02 -14.22 -16.56
CA ASP A 271 -0.23 -15.67 -16.51
C ASP A 271 -1.38 -16.08 -17.45
N ILE A 272 -2.44 -15.28 -17.51
CA ILE A 272 -3.56 -15.51 -18.42
C ILE A 272 -3.07 -15.38 -19.86
N LEU A 273 -2.25 -14.35 -20.14
CA LEU A 273 -1.68 -14.16 -21.48
C LEU A 273 -0.74 -15.30 -21.89
N MET A 274 0.07 -15.80 -20.97
CA MET A 274 0.99 -16.92 -21.23
C MET A 274 0.25 -18.26 -21.35
N ALA A 275 -0.95 -18.38 -20.78
CA ALA A 275 -1.82 -19.53 -20.94
C ALA A 275 -2.63 -19.50 -22.25
N LEU A 276 -2.70 -18.35 -22.94
CA LEU A 276 -3.36 -18.25 -24.24
C LEU A 276 -2.47 -18.80 -25.34
N ASP A 277 -3.08 -19.59 -26.23
CA ASP A 277 -2.41 -20.08 -27.41
C ASP A 277 -2.13 -18.94 -28.41
N THR A 278 -0.88 -18.82 -28.83
CA THR A 278 -0.43 -17.69 -29.66
C THR A 278 -1.03 -17.76 -31.06
N ASP A 279 -1.17 -18.96 -31.60
CA ASP A 279 -1.75 -19.18 -32.94
C ASP A 279 -3.22 -18.76 -32.96
N SER A 280 -3.99 -19.12 -31.92
CA SER A 280 -5.38 -18.67 -31.77
C SER A 280 -5.56 -17.14 -31.73
N VAL A 281 -4.55 -16.42 -31.21
CA VAL A 281 -4.54 -14.95 -31.18
C VAL A 281 -4.23 -14.39 -32.56
N ILE A 282 -3.26 -14.99 -33.27
CA ILE A 282 -2.89 -14.60 -34.63
C ILE A 282 -4.08 -14.77 -35.57
N ASP A 283 -4.77 -15.92 -35.50
CA ASP A 283 -5.96 -16.22 -36.30
C ASP A 283 -7.06 -15.16 -36.10
N LYS A 284 -7.37 -14.83 -34.84
CA LYS A 284 -8.38 -13.79 -34.51
C LYS A 284 -8.00 -12.39 -34.98
N VAL A 285 -6.70 -12.08 -35.08
CA VAL A 285 -6.23 -10.79 -35.60
C VAL A 285 -6.27 -10.78 -37.12
N ALA A 286 -5.89 -11.89 -37.75
CA ALA A 286 -5.95 -12.11 -39.19
C ALA A 286 -7.38 -11.94 -39.72
N GLU A 287 -8.38 -12.41 -38.97
CA GLU A 287 -9.81 -12.29 -39.34
C GLU A 287 -10.35 -10.84 -39.36
N LYS A 288 -9.67 -9.87 -38.72
CA LYS A 288 -10.18 -8.49 -38.61
C LYS A 288 -10.03 -7.67 -39.89
N SER A 289 -9.17 -8.08 -40.83
CA SER A 289 -8.94 -7.34 -42.07
C SER A 289 -8.38 -8.26 -43.15
N GLU A 290 -8.83 -8.09 -44.39
CA GLU A 290 -8.29 -8.85 -45.53
C GLU A 290 -6.78 -8.69 -45.71
N LEU A 291 -6.23 -7.52 -45.35
CA LEU A 291 -4.80 -7.26 -45.43
C LEU A 291 -4.02 -8.02 -44.35
N MET A 292 -4.57 -8.08 -43.13
CA MET A 292 -3.98 -8.84 -42.02
C MET A 292 -4.05 -10.34 -42.29
N ARG A 293 -5.15 -10.82 -42.88
CA ARG A 293 -5.33 -12.22 -43.26
C ARG A 293 -4.25 -12.72 -44.24
N LYS A 294 -3.78 -11.87 -45.15
CA LYS A 294 -2.72 -12.22 -46.12
C LYS A 294 -1.31 -12.20 -45.54
N LEU A 295 -1.10 -11.46 -44.45
CA LEU A 295 0.23 -11.27 -43.85
C LEU A 295 0.49 -12.23 -42.68
N LEU A 296 -0.57 -12.73 -42.04
CA LEU A 296 -0.50 -13.52 -40.83
C LEU A 296 -0.89 -15.00 -41.02
N LEU A 297 -1.60 -15.34 -42.10
CA LEU A 297 -1.99 -16.70 -42.51
C LEU A 297 -1.48 -16.99 -43.93
#